data_AF-A0AB39YMQ5-F1
#
_entry.id   AF-A0AB39YMQ5-F1
#
_cell.length_a   1.000
_cell.length_b   1.000
_cell.length_c   1.000
_cell.angle_alpha   90.00
_cell.angle_beta   90.00
_cell.angle_gamma   90.00
#
_symmetry.space_group_name_H-M   'P 1'
#
loop_
_entity.id
_entity.type
_entity.pdbx_description
1 polymer ?
#
loop_
_entity_poly.entity_id
_entity_poly.type
_entity_poly.pdbx_seq_one_letter_code
_entity_poly.pdbx_strand_id
1 'polypeptide(L)'
;MKPVPEGFSGASPYEIAERYAAGDIDRDAMIRELSAWPYPKNEGAAAAAAEWESTPYMDTPGSFAEVGRAFDEGLIDGDAYDQILDASDEVPEV
;
A
#
# COMPACT_ATOMS: atom_id res chain seq x y z
N MET A 1 18.44 2.57 1.23
CA MET A 1 17.20 2.87 1.98
C MET A 1 16.65 4.18 1.48
N LYS A 2 15.36 4.22 1.11
CA LYS A 2 14.66 5.48 0.85
C LYS A 2 14.41 6.18 2.20
N PRO A 3 14.35 7.52 2.24
CA PRO A 3 13.99 8.22 3.47
C PRO A 3 12.54 7.88 3.87
N VAL A 4 12.30 7.73 5.17
CA VAL A 4 10.95 7.63 5.73
C VAL A 4 10.28 9.00 5.60
N PRO A 5 9.11 9.11 4.92
CA PRO A 5 8.40 10.38 4.84
C PRO A 5 7.91 10.83 6.23
N GLU A 6 7.84 12.13 6.48
CA GLU A 6 7.36 12.64 7.77
C GLU A 6 5.93 12.16 8.05
N GLY A 7 5.68 11.69 9.28
CA GLY A 7 4.38 11.16 9.71
C GLY A 7 4.16 9.67 9.44
N PHE A 8 5.15 8.99 8.85
CA PHE A 8 5.14 7.55 8.59
C PHE A 8 6.23 6.84 9.40
N SER A 9 5.99 5.57 9.65
CA SER A 9 6.88 4.68 10.39
C SER A 9 7.81 3.91 9.47
N GLY A 10 7.49 3.76 8.17
CA GLY A 10 8.32 3.06 7.18
C GLY A 10 8.53 3.87 5.89
N ALA A 11 9.56 3.51 5.12
CA ALA A 11 9.87 4.16 3.84
C ALA A 11 9.03 3.64 2.67
N SER A 12 8.17 2.65 2.92
CA SER A 12 7.21 2.11 1.96
C SER A 12 6.01 1.47 2.69
N PRO A 13 4.87 1.24 2.00
CA PRO A 13 3.73 0.51 2.55
C PRO A 13 4.13 -0.86 3.10
N TYR A 14 4.99 -1.60 2.38
CA TYR A 14 5.48 -2.89 2.83
C TYR A 14 6.27 -2.77 4.15
N GLU A 15 7.17 -1.79 4.26
CA GLU A 15 7.96 -1.59 5.50
C GLU A 15 7.06 -1.21 6.70
N ILE A 16 5.98 -0.45 6.47
CA ILE A 16 5.00 -0.15 7.52
C ILE A 16 4.32 -1.44 8.00
N ALA A 17 3.93 -2.33 7.09
CA ALA A 17 3.36 -3.64 7.44
C ALA A 17 4.36 -4.55 8.18
N GLU A 18 5.64 -4.56 7.77
CA GLU A 18 6.69 -5.29 8.46
C GLU A 18 6.87 -4.80 9.91
N ARG A 19 6.83 -3.49 10.14
CA ARG A 19 6.91 -2.90 11.49
C ARG A 19 5.72 -3.26 12.36
N TYR A 20 4.52 -3.29 11.78
CA TYR A 20 3.33 -3.80 12.47
C TYR A 20 3.51 -5.27 12.86
N ALA A 21 3.92 -6.12 11.92
CA ALA A 21 4.13 -7.55 12.18
C ALA A 21 5.26 -7.80 13.20
N ALA A 22 6.25 -6.92 13.27
CA ALA A 22 7.31 -6.93 14.28
C ALA A 22 6.84 -6.41 15.67
N GLY A 23 5.67 -5.78 15.75
CA GLY A 23 5.14 -5.15 16.96
C GLY A 23 5.73 -3.78 17.29
N ASP A 24 6.44 -3.15 16.34
CA ASP A 24 7.01 -1.82 16.50
C ASP A 24 5.95 -0.72 16.43
N ILE A 25 4.86 -0.96 15.70
CA ILE A 25 3.66 -0.11 15.65
C ILE A 25 2.41 -0.95 15.87
N ASP A 26 1.35 -0.34 16.39
CA ASP A 26 0.07 -1.01 16.56
C ASP A 26 -0.79 -1.00 15.27
N ARG A 27 -1.89 -1.76 15.30
CA ARG A 27 -2.79 -1.92 14.15
C ARG A 27 -3.41 -0.59 13.72
N ASP A 28 -3.76 0.27 14.68
CA ASP A 28 -4.38 1.57 14.40
C ASP A 28 -3.39 2.52 13.71
N ALA A 29 -2.14 2.53 14.16
CA ALA A 29 -1.06 3.28 13.52
C ALA A 29 -0.80 2.78 12.09
N MET A 30 -0.70 1.46 11.90
CA MET A 30 -0.53 0.85 10.58
C MET A 30 -1.66 1.25 9.63
N ILE A 31 -2.93 1.08 10.03
CA ILE A 31 -4.09 1.41 9.20
C ILE A 31 -4.10 2.89 8.86
N ARG A 32 -3.87 3.77 9.85
CA ARG A 32 -3.81 5.22 9.63
C ARG A 32 -2.75 5.58 8.60
N GLU A 33 -1.55 5.03 8.73
CA GLU A 33 -0.43 5.34 7.84
C GLU A 33 -0.67 4.80 6.44
N LEU A 34 -1.07 3.53 6.30
CA LEU A 34 -1.33 2.93 5.00
C LEU A 34 -2.52 3.60 4.29
N SER A 35 -3.57 3.95 5.02
CA SER A 35 -4.71 4.69 4.45
C SER A 35 -4.33 6.11 3.98
N ALA A 36 -3.36 6.74 4.64
CA ALA A 36 -2.88 8.08 4.28
C ALA A 36 -1.70 8.06 3.29
N TRP A 37 -1.22 6.87 2.90
CA TRP A 37 -0.06 6.77 2.04
C TRP A 37 -0.37 7.34 0.65
N PRO A 38 0.49 8.22 0.10
CA PRO A 38 0.25 8.84 -1.19
C PRO A 38 0.56 7.84 -2.33
N TYR A 39 -0.30 6.84 -2.50
CA TYR A 39 -0.11 5.81 -3.50
C TYR A 39 0.02 6.44 -4.89
N PRO A 40 1.09 6.12 -5.65
CA PRO A 40 1.21 6.58 -7.03
C PRO A 40 0.04 6.04 -7.83
N LYS A 41 -0.84 6.95 -8.29
CA LYS A 41 -1.86 6.61 -9.29
C LYS A 41 -1.12 6.31 -10.58
N ASN A 42 -1.12 5.04 -11.00
CA ASN A 42 -0.64 4.70 -12.32
C ASN A 42 -1.67 5.22 -13.34
N GLU A 43 -1.43 6.38 -13.94
CA GLU A 43 -2.24 6.89 -15.05
C GLU A 43 -2.26 5.89 -16.23
N GLY A 44 -1.24 5.02 -16.31
CA GLY A 44 -1.19 3.90 -17.25
C GLY A 44 -1.89 2.61 -16.77
N ALA A 45 -2.31 2.49 -15.50
CA ALA A 45 -2.94 1.26 -14.99
C ALA A 45 -4.34 1.05 -15.56
N ALA A 46 -5.12 2.13 -15.78
CA ALA A 46 -6.42 2.01 -16.45
C ALA A 46 -6.27 1.56 -17.92
N ALA A 47 -5.21 2.02 -18.61
CA ALA A 47 -4.89 1.61 -19.97
C ALA A 47 -4.28 0.20 -20.03
N ALA A 48 -3.41 -0.17 -19.09
CA ALA A 48 -2.83 -1.52 -18.97
C ALA A 48 -3.88 -2.55 -18.51
N ALA A 49 -4.87 -2.12 -17.72
CA ALA A 49 -6.02 -2.93 -17.35
C ALA A 49 -6.97 -3.21 -18.52
N ALA A 50 -6.75 -2.63 -19.71
CA ALA A 50 -7.41 -3.05 -20.94
C ALA A 50 -6.63 -4.15 -21.69
N GLU A 51 -5.34 -4.35 -21.38
CA GLU A 51 -4.43 -5.29 -22.06
C GLU A 51 -3.87 -6.37 -21.11
N TRP A 52 -4.75 -6.99 -20.32
CA TRP A 52 -4.44 -7.90 -19.19
C TRP A 52 -3.53 -9.12 -19.44
N GLU A 53 -3.06 -9.37 -20.65
CA GLU A 53 -2.42 -10.66 -20.98
C GLU A 53 -0.89 -10.63 -21.04
N SER A 54 -0.20 -9.49 -20.96
CA SER A 54 1.27 -9.51 -21.16
C SER A 54 2.09 -8.41 -20.48
N THR A 55 1.50 -7.47 -19.74
CA THR A 55 2.31 -6.47 -19.03
C THR A 55 2.74 -7.04 -17.67
N PRO A 56 4.05 -7.24 -17.42
CA PRO A 56 4.51 -7.54 -16.08
C PRO A 56 4.07 -6.38 -15.19
N TYR A 57 3.35 -6.67 -14.10
CA TYR A 57 3.11 -5.69 -13.05
C TYR A 57 4.47 -5.13 -12.64
N MET A 58 4.77 -3.91 -13.07
CA MET A 58 5.99 -3.23 -12.65
C MET A 58 5.83 -2.96 -11.17
N ASP A 59 6.65 -3.63 -10.37
CA ASP A 59 6.76 -3.50 -8.93
C ASP A 59 7.14 -2.05 -8.61
N THR A 60 6.13 -1.19 -8.57
CA THR A 60 6.28 0.26 -8.48
C THR A 60 6.44 0.58 -7.01
N PRO A 61 7.64 0.98 -6.54
CA PRO A 61 7.86 1.12 -5.10
C PRO A 61 6.94 2.19 -4.51
N GLY A 62 6.31 1.89 -3.39
CA GLY A 62 5.31 2.75 -2.75
C GLY A 62 3.90 2.63 -3.32
N SER A 63 3.65 1.73 -4.28
CA SER A 63 2.31 1.47 -4.81
C SER A 63 1.46 0.59 -3.88
N PHE A 64 0.16 0.56 -4.14
CA PHE A 64 -0.78 -0.26 -3.39
C PHE A 64 -0.47 -1.77 -3.50
N ALA A 65 0.26 -2.19 -4.54
CA ALA A 65 0.71 -3.58 -4.69
C ALA A 65 1.55 -4.06 -3.49
N GLU A 66 2.25 -3.15 -2.80
CA GLU A 66 2.98 -3.48 -1.59
C GLU A 66 2.06 -3.84 -0.40
N VAL A 67 0.84 -3.29 -0.34
CA VAL A 67 -0.19 -3.69 0.64
C VAL A 67 -0.75 -5.07 0.29
N GLY A 68 -1.01 -5.31 -1.00
CA GLY A 68 -1.43 -6.64 -1.49
C GLY A 68 -0.39 -7.72 -1.18
N ARG A 69 0.88 -7.40 -1.39
CA ARG A 69 1.99 -8.29 -1.01
C ARG A 69 2.02 -8.55 0.50
N ALA A 70 1.84 -7.51 1.33
CA ALA A 70 1.80 -7.68 2.78
C ALA A 70 0.64 -8.58 3.23
N PHE A 71 -0.51 -8.50 2.55
CA PHE A 71 -1.64 -9.42 2.77
C PHE A 71 -1.31 -10.86 2.34
N ASP A 72 -0.76 -11.05 1.14
CA ASP A 72 -0.38 -12.37 0.61
C ASP A 72 0.66 -13.06 1.51
N GLU A 73 1.57 -12.28 2.10
CA GLU A 73 2.58 -12.77 3.04
C GLU A 73 2.06 -12.90 4.49
N GLY A 74 0.82 -12.50 4.76
CA GLY A 74 0.17 -12.62 6.07
C GLY A 74 0.65 -11.63 7.13
N LEU A 75 1.29 -10.53 6.71
CA LEU A 75 1.69 -9.43 7.60
C LEU A 75 0.47 -8.62 8.08
N ILE A 76 -0.58 -8.56 7.27
CA ILE A 76 -1.86 -7.92 7.58
C ILE A 76 -3.01 -8.89 7.33
N ASP A 77 -4.11 -8.71 8.07
CA ASP A 77 -5.34 -9.48 7.87
C ASP A 77 -6.23 -8.87 6.77
N GLY A 78 -7.24 -9.65 6.34
CA GLY A 78 -8.18 -9.21 5.29
C GLY A 78 -8.97 -7.97 5.70
N ASP A 79 -9.38 -7.88 6.97
CA ASP A 79 -10.11 -6.71 7.48
C ASP A 79 -9.26 -5.43 7.38
N ALA A 80 -7.96 -5.51 7.64
CA ALA A 80 -7.03 -4.39 7.48
C ALA A 80 -6.83 -4.06 6.00
N TYR A 81 -6.66 -5.07 5.14
CA TYR A 81 -6.52 -4.88 3.70
C TYR A 81 -7.72 -4.14 3.11
N ASP A 82 -8.93 -4.62 3.39
CA ASP A 82 -10.18 -4.03 2.88
C ASP A 82 -10.34 -2.59 3.36
N GLN A 83 -10.06 -2.31 4.63
CA GLN A 83 -10.14 -0.96 5.19
C GLN A 83 -9.16 0.02 4.51
N ILE A 84 -7.93 -0.43 4.24
CA ILE A 84 -6.91 0.37 3.57
C ILE A 84 -7.28 0.59 2.11
N LEU A 85 -7.83 -0.42 1.44
CA LEU A 85 -8.30 -0.35 0.05
C LEU A 85 -9.42 0.68 -0.08
N ASP A 86 -10.47 0.56 0.73
CA ASP A 86 -11.61 1.48 0.73
C ASP A 86 -11.15 2.93 0.94
N ALA A 87 -10.25 3.17 1.89
CA ALA A 87 -9.71 4.51 2.14
C ALA A 87 -8.86 5.06 0.98
N SER A 88 -8.16 4.19 0.25
CA SER A 88 -7.32 4.58 -0.90
C SER A 88 -8.15 4.92 -2.14
N ASP A 89 -9.31 4.27 -2.31
CA ASP A 89 -10.25 4.52 -3.41
C ASP A 89 -11.11 5.77 -3.18
N GLU A 90 -11.37 6.15 -1.93
CA GLU A 90 -12.15 7.34 -1.56
C GLU A 90 -11.44 8.68 -1.83
N VAL A 91 -10.18 8.70 -2.27
CA VAL A 91 -9.46 9.97 -2.54
C VAL A 91 -10.02 10.64 -3.81
N PRO A 92 -10.80 11.74 -3.68
CA PRO A 92 -11.41 12.38 -4.83
C PRO A 92 -10.34 12.94 -5.76
N GLU A 93 -10.54 12.79 -7.07
CA GLU A 93 -9.77 13.51 -8.08
C GLU A 93 -9.90 15.02 -7.80
N VAL A 94 -8.79 15.66 -7.41
CA VAL A 94 -8.68 17.12 -7.26
C VAL A 94 -8.17 17.76 -8.53
#